data_AF-A0A836AIP2-F1
#
_entry.id   AF-A0A836AIP2-F1
#
_cell.length_a   1.000
_cell.length_b   1.000
_cell.length_c   1.000
_cell.angle_alpha   90.00
_cell.angle_beta   90.00
_cell.angle_gamma   90.00
#
_symmetry.space_group_name_H-M   'P 1'
#
loop_
_entity.id
_entity.type
_entity.pdbx_description
1 polymer ?
#
loop_
_entity_poly.entity_id
_entity_poly.type
_entity_poly.pdbx_seq_one_letter_code
_entity_poly.pdbx_strand_id
1 'polypeptide(L)'
;MMWNGRTILVVDTPPIFEAGAQDQEVYENIGACYLLSVPGPHVLLLVTQLGRFTEQDVVAVTRVKEVFGVGAERHMVILFTHKEDLEDGSLDEYVANTDNLRLRSLVRKCRWRYCPFNNRASRDEQREQLAELMTVIEGLEREHQGAFLTNELFFDA
;
A
#
# COMPACT_ATOMS: atom_id res chain seq x y z
N MET A 1 8.14 -0.92 -15.51
CA MET A 1 9.02 -2.10 -15.27
C MET A 1 8.36 -3.36 -15.79
N MET A 2 9.08 -4.42 -16.16
CA MET A 2 8.49 -5.73 -16.47
C MET A 2 8.78 -6.75 -15.37
N TRP A 3 7.78 -7.53 -15.00
CA TRP A 3 7.89 -8.65 -14.06
C TRP A 3 7.11 -9.85 -14.60
N ASN A 4 7.79 -10.97 -14.88
CA ASN A 4 7.17 -12.19 -15.41
C ASN A 4 6.22 -11.95 -16.60
N GLY A 5 6.61 -11.08 -17.53
CA GLY A 5 5.81 -10.72 -18.71
C GLY A 5 4.69 -9.71 -18.45
N ARG A 6 4.51 -9.23 -17.23
CA ARG A 6 3.56 -8.17 -16.85
C ARG A 6 4.24 -6.81 -16.82
N THR A 7 3.56 -5.79 -17.32
CA THR A 7 3.99 -4.39 -17.16
C THR A 7 3.52 -3.88 -15.82
N ILE A 8 4.45 -3.39 -15.01
CA ILE A 8 4.18 -2.73 -13.74
C ILE A 8 4.38 -1.22 -13.92
N LEU A 9 3.33 -0.47 -13.61
CA LEU A 9 3.33 0.98 -13.43
C LEU A 9 3.21 1.27 -11.93
N VAL A 10 4.10 2.11 -11.41
CA VAL A 10 4.08 2.57 -10.03
C VAL A 10 3.93 4.09 -10.08
N VAL A 11 2.93 4.61 -9.38
CA VAL A 11 2.72 6.05 -9.18
C VAL A 11 3.17 6.36 -7.77
N ASP A 12 4.29 7.07 -7.64
CA ASP A 12 4.75 7.60 -6.36
C ASP A 12 4.00 8.90 -6.07
N THR A 13 3.47 9.02 -4.85
CA THR A 13 2.60 10.14 -4.49
C THR A 13 3.37 11.18 -3.70
N PRO A 14 3.21 12.49 -3.97
CA PRO A 14 3.60 13.55 -3.04
C PRO A 14 2.89 13.35 -1.67
N PRO A 15 3.20 14.14 -0.63
CA PRO A 15 2.64 13.97 0.73
C PRO A 15 1.15 14.36 0.86
N ILE A 16 0.32 14.02 -0.13
CA ILE A 16 -1.12 14.31 -0.21
C ILE A 16 -1.95 13.57 0.84
N PHE A 17 -1.42 12.49 1.42
CA PHE A 17 -2.07 11.72 2.47
C PHE A 17 -1.58 12.08 3.88
N GLU A 18 -0.60 12.97 4.01
CA GLU A 18 -0.07 13.36 5.31
C GLU A 18 -1.01 14.31 6.08
N ALA A 19 -0.72 14.49 7.36
CA ALA A 19 -1.42 15.47 8.18
C ALA A 19 -1.02 16.90 7.75
N GLY A 20 -1.98 17.66 7.21
CA GLY A 20 -1.74 19.03 6.75
C GLY A 20 -3.00 19.72 6.25
N ALA A 21 -2.88 21.02 5.98
CA ALA A 21 -3.94 21.78 5.33
C ALA A 21 -4.20 21.21 3.93
N GLN A 22 -5.47 21.05 3.57
CA GLN A 22 -5.86 20.63 2.22
C GLN A 22 -6.00 21.90 1.37
N ASP A 23 -4.87 22.39 0.90
CA ASP A 23 -4.79 23.57 0.05
C ASP A 23 -4.87 23.19 -1.44
N GLN A 24 -4.81 24.22 -2.29
CA GLN A 24 -4.93 24.06 -3.74
C GLN A 24 -3.88 23.11 -4.32
N GLU A 25 -2.64 23.14 -3.81
CA GLU A 25 -1.55 22.28 -4.28
C GLU A 25 -1.84 20.80 -3.97
N VAL A 26 -2.39 20.51 -2.77
CA VAL A 26 -2.81 19.15 -2.43
C VAL A 26 -3.90 18.63 -3.38
N TYR A 27 -4.91 19.44 -3.70
CA TYR A 27 -5.97 19.02 -4.63
C TYR A 27 -5.46 18.81 -6.07
N GLU A 28 -4.55 19.65 -6.55
CA GLU A 28 -3.91 19.47 -7.86
C GLU A 28 -3.10 18.17 -7.93
N ASN A 29 -2.36 17.88 -6.88
CA ASN A 29 -1.60 16.63 -6.76
C ASN A 29 -2.50 15.39 -6.64
N ILE A 30 -3.64 15.49 -5.97
CA ILE A 30 -4.66 14.42 -5.97
C ILE A 30 -5.19 14.21 -7.40
N GLY A 31 -5.53 15.28 -8.12
CA GLY A 31 -5.97 15.19 -9.51
C GLY A 31 -4.93 14.52 -10.41
N ALA A 32 -3.65 14.89 -10.28
CA ALA A 32 -2.56 14.25 -11.00
C ALA A 32 -2.43 12.75 -10.65
N CYS A 33 -2.61 12.38 -9.37
CA CYS A 33 -2.61 10.97 -8.94
C CYS A 33 -3.72 10.16 -9.64
N TYR A 34 -4.92 10.72 -9.78
CA TYR A 34 -6.02 10.11 -10.54
C TYR A 34 -5.66 9.93 -12.02
N LEU A 35 -5.21 11.00 -12.68
CA LEU A 35 -4.84 10.99 -14.11
C LEU A 35 -3.76 9.96 -14.43
N LEU A 36 -2.77 9.81 -13.54
CA LEU A 36 -1.68 8.83 -13.72
C LEU A 36 -2.11 7.39 -13.41
N SER A 37 -3.25 7.21 -12.75
CA SER A 37 -3.72 5.91 -12.28
C SER A 37 -4.95 5.40 -13.04
N VAL A 38 -5.47 6.12 -14.05
CA VAL A 38 -6.62 5.68 -14.85
C VAL A 38 -6.38 4.30 -15.50
N PRO A 39 -7.39 3.41 -15.57
CA PRO A 39 -8.79 3.58 -15.11
C PRO A 39 -8.99 3.37 -13.59
N GLY A 40 -7.91 3.12 -12.87
CA GLY A 40 -7.89 2.86 -11.44
C GLY A 40 -6.68 2.01 -11.03
N PRO A 41 -6.14 2.16 -9.81
CA PRO A 41 -5.05 1.31 -9.34
C PRO A 41 -5.56 -0.09 -9.04
N HIS A 42 -4.80 -1.11 -9.46
CA HIS A 42 -5.05 -2.50 -9.05
C HIS A 42 -4.77 -2.69 -7.56
N VAL A 43 -3.74 -2.01 -7.05
CA VAL A 43 -3.22 -2.12 -5.70
C VAL A 43 -2.87 -0.74 -5.16
N LEU A 44 -3.23 -0.49 -3.91
CA LEU A 44 -2.69 0.61 -3.11
C LEU A 44 -1.60 0.03 -2.18
N LEU A 45 -0.39 0.58 -2.24
CA LEU A 45 0.71 0.12 -1.38
C LEU A 45 0.88 1.10 -0.23
N LEU A 46 0.47 0.71 0.98
CA LEU A 46 0.70 1.51 2.17
C LEU A 46 2.08 1.16 2.74
N VAL A 47 3.03 2.08 2.64
CA VAL A 47 4.39 1.90 3.14
C VAL A 47 4.47 2.41 4.57
N THR A 48 4.91 1.55 5.50
CA THR A 48 5.14 1.91 6.91
C THR A 48 6.43 1.27 7.41
N GLN A 49 7.07 1.84 8.43
CA GLN A 49 8.27 1.25 9.01
C GLN A 49 7.90 0.19 10.06
N LEU A 50 8.57 -0.97 10.04
CA LEU A 50 8.40 -2.01 11.05
C LEU A 50 8.56 -1.42 12.46
N GLY A 51 7.66 -1.79 13.37
CA GLY A 51 7.66 -1.28 14.74
C GLY A 51 7.17 0.17 14.90
N ARG A 52 6.87 0.89 13.81
CA ARG A 52 6.54 2.32 13.83
C ARG A 52 5.26 2.67 13.07
N PHE A 53 4.18 1.94 13.37
CA PHE A 53 2.85 2.35 12.93
C PHE A 53 2.28 3.42 13.89
N THR A 54 2.21 4.66 13.42
CA THR A 54 1.92 5.86 14.22
C THR A 54 0.58 6.51 13.88
N GLU A 55 0.25 7.61 14.56
CA GLU A 55 -0.91 8.43 14.20
C GLU A 55 -0.79 9.06 12.79
N GLN A 56 0.43 9.26 12.27
CA GLN A 56 0.61 9.73 10.89
C GLN A 56 0.15 8.68 9.89
N ASP A 57 0.49 7.40 10.10
CA ASP A 57 0.02 6.29 9.25
C ASP A 57 -1.50 6.13 9.33
N VAL A 58 -2.07 6.33 10.52
CA VAL A 58 -3.53 6.34 10.73
C VAL A 58 -4.20 7.45 9.92
N VAL A 59 -3.65 8.66 9.95
CA VAL A 59 -4.15 9.80 9.17
C VAL A 59 -4.03 9.47 7.68
N ALA A 60 -2.90 8.94 7.22
CA ALA A 60 -2.71 8.55 5.83
C ALA A 60 -3.75 7.53 5.35
N VAL A 61 -4.01 6.48 6.13
CA VAL A 61 -5.08 5.52 5.82
C VAL A 61 -6.46 6.19 5.77
N THR A 62 -6.72 7.17 6.64
CA THR A 62 -7.98 7.91 6.63
C THR A 62 -8.10 8.76 5.37
N ARG A 63 -7.04 9.49 5.00
CA ARG A 63 -6.99 10.30 3.77
C ARG A 63 -7.14 9.45 2.51
N VAL A 64 -6.51 8.28 2.46
CA VAL A 64 -6.69 7.32 1.35
C VAL A 64 -8.17 6.97 1.15
N LYS A 65 -8.92 6.79 2.24
CA LYS A 65 -10.36 6.49 2.17
C LYS A 65 -11.21 7.70 1.79
N GLU A 66 -10.80 8.90 2.18
CA GLU A 66 -11.46 10.14 1.76
C GLU A 66 -11.24 10.38 0.26
N VAL A 67 -10.03 10.12 -0.24
CA VAL A 67 -9.66 10.35 -1.64
C VAL A 67 -10.22 9.26 -2.55
N PHE A 68 -10.01 7.97 -2.23
CA PHE A 68 -10.38 6.87 -3.12
C PHE A 68 -11.72 6.19 -2.76
N GLY A 69 -12.32 6.56 -1.63
CA GLY A 69 -13.60 6.04 -1.19
C GLY A 69 -13.52 4.98 -0.09
N VAL A 70 -14.66 4.79 0.58
CA VAL A 70 -14.80 3.80 1.65
C VAL A 70 -14.60 2.39 1.09
N GLY A 71 -13.67 1.64 1.67
CA GLY A 71 -13.36 0.28 1.22
C GLY A 71 -12.11 0.20 0.34
N ALA A 72 -11.44 1.32 0.05
CA ALA A 72 -10.13 1.34 -0.63
C ALA A 72 -9.10 0.42 0.04
N GLU A 73 -9.21 0.20 1.36
CA GLU A 73 -8.42 -0.80 2.12
C GLU A 73 -8.49 -2.23 1.54
N ARG A 74 -9.56 -2.57 0.78
CA ARG A 74 -9.71 -3.89 0.14
C ARG A 74 -8.78 -4.07 -1.06
N HIS A 75 -8.28 -2.98 -1.64
CA HIS A 75 -7.24 -2.99 -2.67
C HIS A 75 -5.85 -2.69 -2.08
N MET A 76 -5.72 -2.62 -0.77
CA MET A 76 -4.47 -2.25 -0.10
C MET A 76 -3.63 -3.46 0.29
N VAL A 77 -2.31 -3.31 0.13
CA VAL A 77 -1.26 -4.16 0.71
C VAL A 77 -0.39 -3.29 1.62
N ILE A 78 -0.10 -3.76 2.83
CA ILE A 78 0.77 -3.04 3.77
C ILE A 78 2.21 -3.49 3.55
N LEU A 79 3.09 -2.58 3.14
CA LEU A 79 4.52 -2.85 2.98
C LEU A 79 5.27 -2.37 4.22
N PHE A 80 5.81 -3.31 5.01
CA PHE A 80 6.65 -3.00 6.16
C PHE A 80 8.09 -2.87 5.72
N THR A 81 8.59 -1.64 5.70
CA THR A 81 10.01 -1.37 5.48
C THR A 81 10.83 -1.70 6.72
N HIS A 82 12.16 -1.74 6.59
CA HIS A 82 13.08 -2.16 7.64
C HIS A 82 12.89 -3.64 8.02
N LYS A 83 12.77 -4.52 7.02
CA LYS A 83 12.68 -5.97 7.23
C LYS A 83 13.86 -6.52 8.04
N GLU A 84 15.04 -5.92 7.95
CA GLU A 84 16.22 -6.29 8.72
C GLU A 84 16.01 -6.21 10.24
N ASP A 85 15.07 -5.39 10.71
CA ASP A 85 14.72 -5.25 12.13
C ASP A 85 13.90 -6.45 12.66
N LEU A 86 13.50 -7.40 11.80
CA LEU A 86 12.89 -8.67 12.22
C LEU A 86 13.92 -9.67 12.77
N GLU A 87 15.21 -9.48 12.46
CA GLU A 87 16.28 -10.45 12.78
C GLU A 87 15.90 -11.87 12.31
N ASP A 88 15.82 -12.83 13.23
CA ASP A 88 15.42 -14.22 12.97
C ASP A 88 13.89 -14.46 13.04
N GLY A 89 13.11 -13.42 13.37
CA GLY A 89 11.66 -13.49 13.50
C GLY A 89 10.91 -13.35 12.19
N SER A 90 9.63 -13.76 12.18
CA SER A 90 8.75 -13.58 11.03
C SER A 90 7.86 -12.34 11.17
N LEU A 91 7.47 -11.73 10.02
CA LEU A 91 6.50 -10.64 10.03
C LEU A 91 5.13 -11.11 10.56
N ASP A 92 4.77 -12.37 10.34
CA ASP A 92 3.53 -12.96 10.88
C ASP A 92 3.53 -12.99 12.40
N GLU A 93 4.63 -13.37 13.04
CA GLU A 93 4.77 -13.32 14.49
C GLU A 93 4.71 -11.88 15.01
N TYR A 94 5.36 -10.93 14.33
CA TYR A 94 5.25 -9.51 14.69
C TYR A 94 3.81 -9.02 14.66
N VAL A 95 3.07 -9.29 13.58
CA VAL A 95 1.67 -8.88 13.40
C VAL A 95 0.76 -9.58 14.41
N ALA A 96 1.01 -10.85 14.72
CA ALA A 96 0.22 -11.61 15.70
C ALA A 96 0.40 -11.08 17.14
N ASN A 97 1.62 -10.64 17.48
CA ASN A 97 2.00 -10.27 18.84
C ASN A 97 2.01 -8.75 19.11
N THR A 98 1.73 -7.91 18.11
CA THR A 98 1.74 -6.45 18.30
C THR A 98 0.61 -5.98 19.22
N ASP A 99 0.93 -5.12 20.19
CA ASP A 99 -0.06 -4.42 21.02
C ASP A 99 -0.69 -3.21 20.31
N ASN A 100 -0.23 -2.87 19.11
CA ASN A 100 -0.77 -1.77 18.33
C ASN A 100 -2.14 -2.13 17.73
N LEU A 101 -3.19 -1.78 18.46
CA LEU A 101 -4.58 -2.09 18.07
C LEU A 101 -4.99 -1.43 16.74
N ARG A 102 -4.41 -0.27 16.40
CA ARG A 102 -4.68 0.42 15.13
C ARG A 102 -4.11 -0.37 13.96
N LEU A 103 -2.86 -0.85 14.10
CA LEU A 103 -2.23 -1.72 13.13
C LEU A 103 -3.00 -3.04 12.96
N ARG A 104 -3.37 -3.70 14.07
CA ARG A 104 -4.19 -4.93 14.03
C ARG A 104 -5.52 -4.72 13.31
N SER A 105 -6.18 -3.58 13.55
CA SER A 105 -7.41 -3.22 12.85
C SER A 105 -7.18 -3.06 11.34
N LEU A 106 -6.10 -2.38 10.96
CA LEU A 106 -5.74 -2.16 9.57
C LEU A 106 -5.41 -3.47 8.84
N VAL A 107 -4.56 -4.32 9.41
CA VAL A 107 -4.21 -5.63 8.84
C VAL A 107 -5.48 -6.44 8.52
N ARG A 108 -6.46 -6.45 9.44
CA ARG A 108 -7.76 -7.13 9.21
C ARG A 108 -8.56 -6.51 8.07
N LYS A 109 -8.58 -5.17 7.97
CA LYS A 109 -9.25 -4.44 6.88
C LYS A 109 -8.60 -4.70 5.52
N CYS A 110 -7.28 -4.85 5.51
CA CYS A 110 -6.48 -5.28 4.36
C CYS A 110 -6.50 -6.81 4.16
N ARG A 111 -7.37 -7.55 4.86
CA ARG A 111 -7.52 -9.01 4.78
C ARG A 111 -6.19 -9.78 4.89
N TRP A 112 -5.34 -9.35 5.81
CA TRP A 112 -4.04 -9.97 6.10
C TRP A 112 -3.03 -9.89 4.94
N ARG A 113 -3.17 -8.89 4.07
CA ARG A 113 -2.18 -8.60 3.01
C ARG A 113 -1.11 -7.65 3.52
N TYR A 114 0.06 -8.19 3.79
CA TYR A 114 1.24 -7.43 4.13
C TYR A 114 2.51 -8.14 3.67
N CYS A 115 3.58 -7.39 3.45
CA CYS A 115 4.90 -7.92 3.07
C CYS A 115 6.01 -7.15 3.79
N PRO A 116 7.10 -7.82 4.22
CA PRO A 116 8.29 -7.15 4.71
C PRO A 116 9.19 -6.75 3.53
N PHE A 117 9.88 -5.62 3.64
CA PHE A 117 10.79 -5.12 2.61
C PHE A 117 12.04 -4.46 3.22
N ASN A 118 13.21 -4.92 2.80
CA ASN A 118 14.50 -4.29 3.07
C ASN A 118 14.93 -3.52 1.81
N ASN A 119 14.81 -2.19 1.86
CA ASN A 119 15.18 -1.31 0.74
C ASN A 119 16.71 -1.26 0.48
N ARG A 120 17.52 -1.78 1.39
CA ARG A 120 18.99 -1.84 1.32
C ARG A 120 19.52 -3.23 1.01
N ALA A 121 18.62 -4.17 0.74
CA ALA A 121 18.92 -5.56 0.43
C ALA A 121 19.87 -5.72 -0.77
N SER A 122 20.53 -6.88 -0.80
CA SER A 122 21.27 -7.33 -1.99
C SER A 122 20.32 -7.51 -3.18
N ARG A 123 20.85 -7.60 -4.42
CA ARG A 123 20.01 -7.80 -5.61
C ARG A 123 19.20 -9.10 -5.56
N ASP A 124 19.81 -10.16 -5.05
CA ASP A 124 19.16 -11.48 -4.95
C ASP A 124 18.01 -11.42 -3.95
N GLU A 125 18.26 -10.85 -2.77
CA GLU A 125 17.23 -10.61 -1.76
C GLU A 125 16.14 -9.68 -2.32
N GLN A 126 16.47 -8.55 -2.97
CA GLN A 126 15.50 -7.67 -3.66
C GLN A 126 14.58 -8.44 -4.63
N ARG A 127 15.11 -9.41 -5.37
CA ARG A 127 14.31 -10.24 -6.26
C ARG A 127 13.36 -11.16 -5.51
N GLU A 128 13.79 -11.73 -4.39
CA GLU A 128 12.97 -12.59 -3.54
C GLU A 128 11.82 -11.84 -2.88
N GLN A 129 12.09 -10.69 -2.24
CA GLN A 129 11.04 -9.87 -1.62
C GLN A 129 10.09 -9.25 -2.67
N LEU A 130 10.58 -8.93 -3.87
CA LEU A 130 9.69 -8.54 -4.97
C LEU A 130 8.78 -9.71 -5.40
N ALA A 131 9.31 -10.94 -5.46
CA ALA A 131 8.49 -12.11 -5.76
C ALA A 131 7.43 -12.39 -4.68
N GLU A 132 7.76 -12.18 -3.41
CA GLU A 132 6.84 -12.25 -2.28
C GLU A 132 5.71 -11.21 -2.42
N LEU A 133 6.06 -9.94 -2.66
CA LEU A 133 5.08 -8.87 -2.89
C LEU A 133 4.16 -9.19 -4.07
N MET A 134 4.73 -9.65 -5.19
CA MET A 134 3.94 -10.01 -6.37
C MET A 134 3.00 -11.19 -6.12
N THR A 135 3.40 -12.15 -5.27
CA THR A 135 2.52 -13.26 -4.86
C THR A 135 1.30 -12.75 -4.07
N VAL A 136 1.50 -11.78 -3.18
CA VAL A 136 0.41 -11.14 -2.43
C VAL A 136 -0.51 -10.35 -3.35
N ILE A 137 0.06 -9.60 -4.31
CA ILE A 137 -0.70 -8.85 -5.32
C ILE A 137 -1.52 -9.78 -6.21
N GLU A 138 -0.96 -10.88 -6.70
CA GLU A 138 -1.69 -11.88 -7.49
C GLU A 138 -2.83 -12.53 -6.70
N GLY A 139 -2.68 -12.67 -5.38
CA GLY A 139 -3.76 -13.11 -4.48
C GLY A 139 -4.90 -12.09 -4.43
N LEU A 140 -4.57 -10.81 -4.29
CA LEU A 140 -5.53 -9.70 -4.32
C LEU A 140 -6.26 -9.63 -5.67
N GLU A 141 -5.54 -9.71 -6.78
CA GLU A 141 -6.14 -9.69 -8.13
C GLU A 141 -7.14 -10.85 -8.30
N ARG A 142 -6.80 -12.05 -7.83
CA ARG A 142 -7.72 -13.20 -7.87
C ARG A 142 -8.97 -12.98 -7.02
N GLU A 143 -8.82 -12.40 -5.84
CA GLU A 143 -9.95 -12.03 -4.96
C GLU A 143 -10.91 -11.06 -5.65
N HIS A 144 -10.38 -10.10 -6.41
CA HIS A 144 -11.15 -9.08 -7.14
C HIS A 144 -11.44 -9.44 -8.60
N GLN A 145 -11.13 -10.66 -9.04
CA GLN A 145 -11.32 -11.11 -10.43
C GLN A 145 -10.65 -10.19 -11.47
N GLY A 146 -9.49 -9.63 -11.12
CA GLY A 146 -8.75 -8.68 -11.94
C GLY A 146 -9.31 -7.25 -11.95
N ALA A 147 -10.36 -6.96 -11.17
CA ALA A 147 -10.89 -5.61 -11.06
C ALA A 147 -9.91 -4.68 -10.33
N PHE A 148 -9.78 -3.47 -10.85
CA PHE A 148 -9.07 -2.36 -10.22
C PHE A 148 -10.01 -1.55 -9.31
N LEU A 149 -9.43 -0.79 -8.38
CA LEU A 149 -10.17 0.17 -7.58
C LEU A 149 -10.70 1.28 -8.50
N THR A 150 -12.00 1.57 -8.43
CA THR A 150 -12.62 2.62 -9.23
C THR A 150 -13.67 3.39 -8.42
N ASN A 151 -13.94 4.62 -8.83
CA ASN A 151 -14.96 5.52 -8.29
C ASN A 151 -15.29 6.61 -9.33
N GLU A 152 -16.20 7.52 -9.02
CA GLU A 152 -16.68 8.56 -9.95
C GLU A 152 -15.53 9.41 -10.54
N LEU A 153 -14.52 9.73 -9.74
CA LEU A 153 -13.40 10.57 -10.16
C LEU A 153 -12.50 9.90 -11.20
N PHE A 154 -12.44 8.57 -11.27
CA PHE A 154 -11.71 7.86 -12.32
C PHE A 154 -12.40 7.90 -13.69
N PHE A 155 -13.71 8.18 -13.75
CA PHE A 155 -14.42 8.34 -15.02
C PHE A 155 -14.28 9.75 -15.61
N ASP A 156 -14.04 10.74 -14.75
CA ASP A 156 -13.85 12.14 -15.12
C ASP A 156 -12.38 12.51 -15.40
N ALA A 157 -11.45 11.60 -15.07
CA ALA A 157 -10.01 11.74 -15.28
C ALA A 157 -9.57 11.35 -16.70
#